data_AF-A0A4R5FUJ6-F1
#
_entry.id   AF-A0A4R5FUJ6-F1
#
_cell.length_a   1.000
_cell.length_b   1.000
_cell.length_c   1.000
_cell.angle_alpha   90.00
_cell.angle_beta   90.00
_cell.angle_gamma   90.00
#
_symmetry.space_group_name_H-M   'P 1'
#
loop_
_entity.id
_entity.type
_entity.pdbx_description
1 polymer ?
#
loop_
_entity_poly.entity_id
_entity_poly.type
_entity_poly.pdbx_seq_one_letter_code
_entity_poly.pdbx_strand_id
1 'polypeptide(L)'
;MGRELSRPRAVVSTTASDSHTWNLVFLQLLLEEYGFNVRNLGACVPVGELVSGCLTERPQLLVLSTVNGHGSIEAPEYIRRIRQCAELRRLPVVIGGILNVNGEVPEKDVRTLLRLGFDGVFVTAGSVQEFEYFLARFGTAAAG
;
A
#
# COMPACT_ATOMS: atom_id res chain seq x y z
N MET A 1 12.93 -33.09 0.01
CA MET A 1 12.00 -32.37 0.90
C MET A 1 11.95 -30.94 0.40
N GLY A 2 11.00 -30.63 -0.50
CA GLY A 2 10.90 -29.31 -1.11
C GLY A 2 10.51 -28.27 -0.06
N ARG A 3 11.21 -27.14 0.00
CA ARG A 3 10.76 -25.97 0.77
C ARG A 3 9.41 -25.55 0.19
N GLU A 4 8.34 -25.73 0.94
CA GLU A 4 7.09 -25.04 0.67
C GLU A 4 7.40 -23.53 0.80
N LEU A 5 7.45 -22.83 -0.34
CA LEU A 5 7.69 -21.39 -0.35
C LEU A 5 6.47 -20.73 0.29
N SER A 6 6.64 -20.16 1.48
CA SER A 6 5.55 -19.43 2.14
C SER A 6 5.09 -18.29 1.23
N ARG A 7 3.77 -18.19 1.01
CA ARG A 7 3.16 -17.08 0.24
C ARG A 7 3.69 -15.73 0.73
N PRO A 8 4.04 -14.79 -0.17
CA PRO A 8 4.46 -13.45 0.25
C PRO A 8 3.32 -12.79 1.02
N ARG A 9 3.64 -12.02 2.06
CA ARG A 9 2.67 -11.30 2.87
C ARG A 9 2.54 -9.86 2.40
N ALA A 10 1.31 -9.39 2.27
CA ALA A 10 1.01 -7.98 2.09
C ALA A 10 0.24 -7.44 3.29
N VAL A 11 0.45 -6.17 3.62
CA VAL A 11 -0.38 -5.42 4.56
C VAL A 11 -1.20 -4.40 3.78
N VAL A 12 -2.49 -4.31 4.07
CA VAL A 12 -3.38 -3.26 3.54
C VAL A 12 -3.99 -2.46 4.67
N SER A 13 -4.13 -1.15 4.48
CA SER A 13 -4.74 -0.25 5.46
C SER A 13 -5.11 1.09 4.83
N THR A 14 -5.96 1.88 5.51
CA THR A 14 -6.12 3.30 5.21
C THR A 14 -5.33 4.20 6.16
N THR A 15 -5.34 5.51 5.90
CA THR A 15 -4.80 6.51 6.83
C THR A 15 -5.78 6.79 7.99
N ALA A 16 -5.29 7.49 9.02
CA ALA A 16 -6.00 7.69 10.28
C ALA A 16 -7.37 8.35 10.15
N SER A 17 -7.55 9.27 9.19
CA SER A 17 -8.83 9.97 8.99
C SER A 17 -9.77 9.28 8.00
N ASP A 18 -9.37 8.15 7.42
CA ASP A 18 -10.11 7.52 6.33
C ASP A 18 -10.85 6.26 6.81
N SER A 19 -12.17 6.37 6.93
CA SER A 19 -13.07 5.31 7.41
C SER A 19 -13.58 4.37 6.32
N HIS A 20 -13.15 4.54 5.07
CA HIS A 20 -13.62 3.70 3.97
C HIS A 20 -13.02 2.29 4.05
N THR A 21 -13.84 1.29 3.79
CA THR A 21 -13.47 -0.13 3.95
C THR A 21 -13.61 -0.95 2.68
N TRP A 22 -14.48 -0.56 1.74
CA TRP A 22 -14.69 -1.30 0.49
C TRP A 22 -13.43 -1.39 -0.38
N ASN A 23 -12.67 -0.30 -0.44
CA ASN A 23 -11.34 -0.25 -1.05
C ASN A 23 -10.39 -1.29 -0.45
N LEU A 24 -10.43 -1.51 0.87
CA LEU A 24 -9.59 -2.50 1.54
C LEU A 24 -10.01 -3.93 1.21
N VAL A 25 -11.33 -4.20 1.14
CA VAL A 25 -11.85 -5.52 0.73
C VAL A 25 -11.43 -5.83 -0.70
N PHE A 26 -11.60 -4.87 -1.62
CA PHE A 26 -11.15 -5.01 -3.00
C PHE A 26 -9.64 -5.29 -3.10
N LEU A 27 -8.81 -4.49 -2.45
CA LEU A 27 -7.36 -4.67 -2.46
C LEU A 27 -6.93 -6.00 -1.86
N GLN A 28 -7.61 -6.47 -0.81
CA GLN A 28 -7.34 -7.77 -0.23
C GLN A 28 -7.61 -8.89 -1.23
N LEU A 29 -8.79 -8.91 -1.87
CA LEU A 29 -9.13 -9.93 -2.87
C LEU A 29 -8.14 -9.91 -4.04
N LEU A 30 -7.83 -8.72 -4.57
CA LEU A 30 -6.85 -8.57 -5.65
C LEU A 30 -5.47 -9.11 -5.27
N LEU A 31 -4.96 -8.77 -4.08
CA LEU A 31 -3.66 -9.26 -3.62
C LEU A 31 -3.67 -10.77 -3.37
N GLU A 32 -4.77 -11.33 -2.86
CA GLU A 32 -4.94 -12.77 -2.68
C GLU A 32 -4.96 -13.51 -4.04
N GLU A 33 -5.57 -12.94 -5.07
CA GLU A 33 -5.52 -13.44 -6.46
C GLU A 33 -4.08 -13.45 -7.01
N TYR A 34 -3.26 -12.48 -6.63
CA TYR A 34 -1.82 -12.43 -6.96
C TYR A 34 -0.95 -13.28 -6.03
N GLY A 35 -1.55 -14.10 -5.17
CA GLY A 35 -0.86 -15.09 -4.35
C GLY A 35 -0.33 -14.60 -3.00
N PHE A 36 -0.68 -13.39 -2.59
CA PHE A 36 -0.30 -12.88 -1.26
C PHE A 36 -1.13 -13.50 -0.14
N ASN A 37 -0.53 -13.64 1.05
CA ASN A 37 -1.27 -13.72 2.31
C ASN A 37 -1.49 -12.30 2.81
N VAL A 38 -2.73 -11.84 2.92
CA VAL A 38 -3.02 -10.43 3.22
C VAL A 38 -3.36 -10.25 4.69
N ARG A 39 -2.63 -9.34 5.35
CA ARG A 39 -3.04 -8.76 6.62
C ARG A 39 -3.74 -7.43 6.37
N ASN A 40 -5.04 -7.42 6.52
CA ASN A 40 -5.84 -6.19 6.50
C ASN A 40 -5.87 -5.59 7.91
N LEU A 41 -5.23 -4.43 8.11
CA LEU A 41 -5.25 -3.70 9.38
C LEU A 41 -6.53 -2.88 9.57
N GLY A 42 -7.37 -2.78 8.54
CA GLY A 42 -8.60 -2.03 8.56
C GLY A 42 -8.41 -0.54 8.27
N ALA A 43 -9.46 0.20 8.56
CA ALA A 43 -9.58 1.63 8.30
C ALA A 43 -9.20 2.46 9.53
N CYS A 44 -9.00 3.77 9.35
CA CYS A 44 -8.64 4.72 10.39
C CYS A 44 -7.37 4.37 11.18
N VAL A 45 -6.38 3.72 10.56
CA VAL A 45 -5.21 3.19 11.29
C VAL A 45 -4.15 4.29 11.47
N PRO A 46 -3.81 4.70 12.71
CA PRO A 46 -2.75 5.67 12.96
C PRO A 46 -1.37 5.16 12.52
N VAL A 47 -0.48 6.07 12.12
CA VAL A 47 0.87 5.73 11.63
C VAL A 47 1.68 4.83 12.59
N GLY A 48 1.56 5.05 13.91
CA GLY A 48 2.25 4.24 14.90
C GLY A 48 1.77 2.79 14.94
N GLU A 49 0.45 2.59 14.81
CA GLU A 49 -0.15 1.26 14.76
C GLU A 49 0.18 0.55 13.44
N LEU A 50 0.18 1.27 12.32
CA LEU A 50 0.59 0.75 11.03
C LEU A 50 2.04 0.24 11.04
N VAL A 51 2.96 1.05 11.59
CA VAL A 51 4.39 0.67 11.71
C VAL A 51 4.54 -0.57 12.61
N SER A 52 3.83 -0.60 13.73
CA SER A 52 3.84 -1.75 14.66
C SER A 52 3.27 -3.01 14.00
N GLY A 53 2.19 -2.87 13.24
CA GLY A 53 1.61 -3.93 12.41
C GLY A 53 2.61 -4.46 11.38
N CYS A 54 3.28 -3.57 10.64
CA CYS A 54 4.30 -3.99 9.67
C CYS A 54 5.50 -4.69 10.31
N LEU A 55 5.95 -4.26 11.48
CA LEU A 55 7.02 -4.93 12.23
C LEU A 55 6.64 -6.34 12.68
N THR A 56 5.37 -6.52 13.06
CA THR A 56 4.82 -7.81 13.49
C THR A 56 4.65 -8.76 12.32
N GLU A 57 4.02 -8.27 11.25
CA GLU A 57 3.65 -9.07 10.08
C GLU A 57 4.85 -9.36 9.17
N ARG A 58 5.85 -8.47 9.14
CA ARG A 58 7.00 -8.51 8.22
C ARG A 58 6.56 -8.68 6.75
N PRO A 59 5.71 -7.79 6.22
CA PRO A 59 5.23 -7.91 4.86
C PRO A 59 6.35 -7.70 3.83
N GLN A 60 6.15 -8.22 2.63
CA GLN A 60 6.90 -7.87 1.43
C GLN A 60 6.30 -6.66 0.70
N LEU A 61 5.06 -6.27 1.03
CA LEU A 61 4.36 -5.13 0.43
C LEU A 61 3.43 -4.47 1.46
N LEU A 62 3.46 -3.15 1.54
CA LEU A 62 2.45 -2.35 2.21
C LEU A 62 1.68 -1.52 1.17
N VAL A 63 0.36 -1.63 1.20
CA VAL A 63 -0.56 -0.84 0.36
C VAL A 63 -1.38 0.08 1.27
N LEU A 64 -1.14 1.39 1.14
CA LEU A 64 -2.01 2.41 1.73
C LEU A 64 -3.10 2.79 0.75
N SER A 65 -4.35 2.66 1.16
CA SER A 65 -5.49 3.10 0.36
C SER A 65 -6.14 4.31 1.03
N THR A 66 -6.37 5.37 0.28
CA THR A 66 -7.11 6.51 0.79
C THR A 66 -8.04 7.04 -0.29
N VAL A 67 -9.29 7.26 0.09
CA VAL A 67 -10.35 7.75 -0.79
C VAL A 67 -11.12 8.92 -0.17
N ASN A 68 -10.76 9.36 1.05
CA ASN A 68 -11.34 10.53 1.69
C ASN A 68 -10.76 11.87 1.18
N GLY A 69 -9.76 11.86 0.29
CA GLY A 69 -9.15 13.06 -0.25
C GLY A 69 -8.07 13.69 0.63
N HIS A 70 -7.63 13.05 1.71
CA HIS A 70 -6.57 13.58 2.60
C HIS A 70 -5.19 12.98 2.35
N GLY A 71 -5.09 12.04 1.40
CA GLY A 71 -3.84 11.31 1.11
C GLY A 71 -2.63 12.21 0.87
N SER A 72 -2.78 13.31 0.13
CA SER A 72 -1.66 14.22 -0.15
C SER A 72 -1.11 14.92 1.10
N ILE A 73 -1.93 15.04 2.14
CA ILE A 73 -1.60 15.72 3.40
C ILE A 73 -1.08 14.70 4.44
N GLU A 74 -1.73 13.55 4.57
CA GLU A 74 -1.43 12.57 5.63
C GLU A 74 -0.35 11.57 5.24
N ALA A 75 -0.33 11.09 3.99
CA ALA A 75 0.59 10.06 3.55
C ALA A 75 2.09 10.41 3.72
N PRO A 76 2.53 11.69 3.60
CA PRO A 76 3.90 12.09 3.90
C PRO A 76 4.41 11.64 5.28
N GLU A 77 3.59 11.70 6.31
CA GLU A 77 4.01 11.28 7.66
C GLU A 77 4.16 9.75 7.75
N TYR A 78 3.26 9.02 7.10
CA TYR A 78 3.30 7.56 7.04
C TYR A 78 4.60 7.07 6.43
N ILE A 79 4.93 7.56 5.23
CA ILE A 79 6.13 7.12 4.54
C ILE A 79 7.40 7.55 5.26
N ARG A 80 7.44 8.76 5.84
CA ARG A 80 8.58 9.21 6.64
C ARG A 80 8.82 8.28 7.82
N ARG A 81 7.78 7.93 8.59
CA ARG A 81 7.92 7.05 9.76
C ARG A 81 8.39 5.65 9.38
N ILE A 82 7.88 5.11 8.26
CA ILE A 82 8.32 3.82 7.72
C ILE A 82 9.79 3.86 7.33
N ARG A 83 10.23 4.90 6.60
CA ARG A 83 11.64 5.01 6.12
C ARG A 83 12.63 5.29 7.27
N GLN A 84 12.18 5.91 8.35
CA GLN A 84 12.98 6.09 9.57
C GLN A 84 13.18 4.78 10.36
N CYS A 85 12.22 3.85 10.31
CA CYS A 85 12.35 2.52 10.92
C CYS A 85 13.34 1.65 10.13
N ALA A 86 14.41 1.17 10.78
CA ALA A 86 15.50 0.48 10.11
C ALA A 86 15.04 -0.83 9.44
N GLU A 87 14.16 -1.56 10.10
CA GLU A 87 13.60 -2.84 9.68
C GLU A 87 12.64 -2.69 8.49
N LEU A 88 11.95 -1.55 8.40
CA LEU A 88 10.97 -1.28 7.33
C LEU A 88 11.50 -0.36 6.24
N ARG A 89 12.73 0.16 6.37
CA ARG A 89 13.29 1.16 5.44
C ARG A 89 13.24 0.72 3.98
N ARG A 90 13.40 -0.58 3.73
CA ARG A 90 13.39 -1.19 2.39
C ARG A 90 12.08 -1.87 2.02
N LEU A 91 11.06 -1.81 2.88
CA LEU A 91 9.73 -2.34 2.57
C LEU A 91 9.17 -1.60 1.35
N PRO A 92 8.73 -2.31 0.29
CA PRO A 92 7.93 -1.71 -0.76
C PRO A 92 6.63 -1.13 -0.18
N VAL A 93 6.42 0.18 -0.36
CA VAL A 93 5.23 0.89 0.11
C VAL A 93 4.60 1.62 -1.07
N VAL A 94 3.32 1.34 -1.34
CA VAL A 94 2.56 2.02 -2.38
C VAL A 94 1.32 2.68 -1.81
N ILE A 95 0.81 3.68 -2.52
CA ILE A 95 -0.42 4.38 -2.18
C ILE A 95 -1.33 4.53 -3.40
N GLY A 96 -2.65 4.50 -3.19
CA GLY A 96 -3.61 4.79 -4.25
C GLY A 96 -4.98 5.21 -3.74
N GLY A 97 -5.83 5.60 -4.70
CA GLY A 97 -7.19 6.10 -4.47
C GLY A 97 -7.32 7.60 -4.75
N ILE A 98 -8.10 8.31 -3.94
CA ILE A 98 -8.40 9.74 -4.08
C ILE A 98 -7.57 10.51 -3.04
N LEU A 99 -6.49 11.16 -3.49
CA LEU A 99 -5.52 11.82 -2.59
C LEU A 99 -5.81 13.30 -2.32
N ASN A 100 -6.78 13.89 -3.02
CA ASN A 100 -7.22 15.27 -2.81
C ASN A 100 -8.74 15.39 -3.11
N VAL A 101 -9.35 16.49 -2.70
CA VAL A 101 -10.79 16.76 -2.92
C VAL A 101 -11.07 17.60 -4.18
N ASN A 102 -10.04 18.04 -4.90
CA ASN A 102 -10.13 19.01 -5.99
C ASN A 102 -10.15 18.35 -7.38
N GLY A 103 -10.29 17.03 -7.46
CA GLY A 103 -10.30 16.28 -8.72
C GLY A 103 -8.98 15.55 -8.97
N GLU A 104 -8.40 15.72 -10.16
CA GLU A 104 -7.16 15.04 -10.53
C GLU A 104 -6.00 15.41 -9.60
N VAL A 105 -5.19 14.42 -9.24
CA VAL A 105 -3.99 14.64 -8.43
C VAL A 105 -2.89 15.26 -9.30
N PRO A 106 -2.40 16.47 -8.99
CA PRO A 106 -1.33 17.09 -9.76
C PRO A 106 -0.09 16.20 -9.81
N GLU A 107 0.55 16.12 -10.97
CA GLU A 107 1.77 15.32 -11.17
C GLU A 107 2.90 15.70 -10.19
N LYS A 108 2.94 16.98 -9.76
CA LYS A 108 3.88 17.46 -8.72
C LYS A 108 3.67 16.77 -7.36
N ASP A 109 2.44 16.41 -7.01
CA ASP A 109 2.10 15.80 -5.73
C ASP A 109 2.47 14.31 -5.77
N VAL A 110 2.18 13.65 -6.89
CA VAL A 110 2.67 12.28 -7.21
C VAL A 110 4.20 12.21 -7.09
N ARG A 111 4.92 13.11 -7.78
CA ARG A 111 6.39 13.19 -7.69
C ARG A 111 6.89 13.45 -6.27
N THR A 112 6.14 14.21 -5.48
CA THR A 112 6.49 14.49 -4.09
C THR A 112 6.38 13.25 -3.22
N LEU A 113 5.29 12.48 -3.34
CA LEU A 113 5.12 11.22 -2.62
C LEU A 113 6.19 10.19 -3.00
N LEU A 114 6.52 10.07 -4.28
CA LEU A 114 7.62 9.21 -4.74
C LEU A 114 8.97 9.63 -4.13
N ARG A 115 9.30 10.92 -4.15
CA ARG A 115 10.54 11.44 -3.52
C ARG A 115 10.60 11.23 -2.01
N LEU A 116 9.46 11.25 -1.33
CA LEU A 116 9.37 10.96 0.10
C LEU A 116 9.57 9.47 0.42
N GLY A 117 9.48 8.61 -0.59
CA GLY A 117 9.89 7.22 -0.50
C GLY A 117 8.82 6.21 -0.85
N PHE A 118 7.64 6.62 -1.35
CA PHE A 118 6.69 5.66 -1.92
C PHE A 118 7.29 5.02 -3.17
N ASP A 119 7.08 3.71 -3.33
CA ASP A 119 7.55 2.93 -4.48
C ASP A 119 6.54 2.94 -5.65
N GLY A 120 5.32 3.40 -5.39
CA GLY A 120 4.24 3.51 -6.36
C GLY A 120 3.10 4.41 -5.85
N VAL A 121 2.51 5.18 -6.75
CA VAL A 121 1.39 6.09 -6.48
C VAL A 121 0.36 5.92 -7.59
N PHE A 122 -0.81 5.35 -7.27
CA PHE A 122 -1.82 4.91 -8.24
C PHE A 122 -3.11 5.74 -8.09
N VAL A 123 -3.22 6.79 -8.91
CA VAL A 123 -4.27 7.84 -8.81
C VAL A 123 -4.94 8.16 -10.14
N THR A 124 -4.61 7.40 -11.19
CA THR A 124 -5.16 7.59 -12.53
C THR A 124 -6.41 6.72 -12.73
N ALA A 125 -7.11 6.94 -13.84
CA ALA A 125 -8.20 6.06 -14.27
C ALA A 125 -7.74 4.60 -14.55
N GLY A 126 -6.45 4.39 -14.84
CA GLY A 126 -5.84 3.07 -15.06
C GLY A 126 -5.10 2.51 -13.84
N SER A 127 -5.36 3.06 -12.65
CA SER A 127 -4.62 2.76 -11.42
C SER A 127 -4.60 1.27 -11.04
N VAL A 128 -5.67 0.54 -11.31
CA VAL A 128 -5.72 -0.91 -11.04
C VAL A 128 -4.73 -1.65 -11.95
N GLN A 129 -4.74 -1.38 -13.25
CA GLN A 129 -3.83 -2.03 -14.21
C GLN A 129 -2.36 -1.65 -13.95
N GLU A 130 -2.10 -0.38 -13.59
CA GLU A 130 -0.78 0.08 -13.18
C GLU A 130 -0.30 -0.66 -11.92
N PHE A 131 -1.19 -0.89 -10.96
CA PHE A 131 -0.89 -1.62 -9.74
C PHE A 131 -0.65 -3.10 -10.01
N GLU A 132 -1.44 -3.75 -10.86
CA GLU A 132 -1.20 -5.12 -11.32
C GLU A 132 0.17 -5.29 -11.99
N TYR A 133 0.56 -4.34 -12.85
CA TYR A 133 1.91 -4.32 -13.43
C TYR A 133 3.01 -4.17 -12.37
N PHE A 134 2.75 -3.39 -11.32
CA PHE A 134 3.66 -3.30 -10.18
C PHE A 134 3.76 -4.64 -9.42
N LEU A 135 2.63 -5.33 -9.21
CA LEU A 135 2.60 -6.63 -8.52
C LEU A 135 3.36 -7.73 -9.27
N ALA A 136 3.42 -7.68 -10.60
CA ALA A 136 4.18 -8.63 -11.41
C ALA A 136 5.68 -8.72 -11.02
N ARG A 137 6.22 -7.68 -10.37
CA ARG A 137 7.62 -7.62 -9.89
C ARG A 137 7.90 -8.54 -8.70
N PHE A 138 6.86 -8.96 -7.97
CA PHE A 138 7.00 -9.84 -6.80
C PHE A 138 7.06 -11.33 -7.19
N GLY A 139 6.93 -11.64 -8.48
CA GLY A 139 6.94 -13.00 -9.01
C GLY A 139 5.59 -13.66 -8.79
N THR A 140 4.85 -13.88 -9.88
CA THR A 140 3.64 -14.70 -9.85
C THR A 140 4.04 -16.16 -9.69
N ALA A 141 3.92 -16.70 -8.47
CA ALA A 141 3.73 -18.13 -8.32
C ALA A 141 2.28 -18.48 -8.72
N ALA A 142 2.02 -18.48 -10.02
CA ALA A 142 0.98 -19.22 -10.76
C ALA A 142 0.38 -18.39 -11.92
N ALA A 143 0.70 -18.81 -13.14
CA ALA A 143 -0.31 -19.06 -14.16
C ALA A 143 0.08 -20.39 -14.81
N GLY A 144 -0.46 -21.48 -14.28
CA GLY A 144 -0.39 -22.84 -14.79
C GLY A 144 -1.74 -23.50 -14.54
#